data_AF-A0A356B1Y1-F1
#
_entry.id   AF-A0A356B1Y1-F1
#
_cell.length_a   1.000
_cell.length_b   1.000
_cell.length_c   1.000
_cell.angle_alpha   90.00
_cell.angle_beta   90.00
_cell.angle_gamma   90.00
#
_symmetry.space_group_name_H-M   'P 1'
#
loop_
_entity.id
_entity.type
_entity.pdbx_description
1 polymer ?
#
loop_
_entity_poly.entity_id
_entity_poly.type
_entity_poly.pdbx_seq_one_letter_code
_entity_poly.pdbx_strand_id
1 'polypeptide(L)' 'ASMGAFLLAAGKKGKRYALPNSEIMIHQPLGGVQGQATDIKIHTERLMRTKDTLNRILSENSGQPLEKV' A
#
# COMPACT_ATOMS: atom_id res chain seq x y z
N ALA A 1 0.32 -3.89 10.64
CA ALA A 1 1.32 -3.94 9.54
C ALA A 1 0.63 -4.11 8.18
N SER A 2 1.30 -3.74 7.08
CA SER A 2 0.82 -3.95 5.70
C SER A 2 -0.56 -3.32 5.46
N MET A 3 -1.47 -4.06 4.82
CA MET A 3 -2.85 -3.65 4.58
C MET A 3 -3.61 -3.22 5.85
N GLY A 4 -3.24 -3.70 7.04
CA GLY A 4 -3.82 -3.20 8.28
C GLY A 4 -3.47 -1.74 8.57
N ALA A 5 -2.24 -1.32 8.26
CA ALA A 5 -1.83 0.08 8.35
C ALA A 5 -2.52 0.94 7.28
N PHE A 6 -2.72 0.37 6.09
CA PHE A 6 -3.47 1.02 5.02
C PHE A 6 -4.93 1.30 5.42
N LEU A 7 -5.63 0.32 6.00
CA LEU A 7 -6.99 0.49 6.49
C LEU A 7 -7.08 1.50 7.64
N LEU A 8 -6.10 1.50 8.57
CA LEU A 8 -6.00 2.52 9.61
C LEU A 8 -5.92 3.93 9.01
N ALA A 9 -5.10 4.12 7.97
CA ALA A 9 -4.97 5.40 7.29
C ALA A 9 -6.25 5.84 6.56
N ALA A 10 -7.06 4.88 6.06
CA ALA A 10 -8.30 5.13 5.33
C ALA A 10 -9.49 5.57 6.20
N GLY A 11 -9.37 5.51 7.52
CA GLY A 11 -10.40 6.02 8.44
C GLY A 11 -10.65 7.52 8.28
N LYS A 12 -11.83 7.99 8.72
CA LYS A 12 -12.19 9.42 8.66
C LYS A 12 -11.10 10.29 9.30
N LYS A 13 -10.60 11.29 8.57
CA LYS A 13 -9.59 12.25 9.06
C LYS A 13 -10.00 12.85 10.40
N GLY A 14 -9.09 12.83 11.38
CA GLY A 14 -9.35 13.25 12.77
C GLY A 14 -9.96 12.18 13.68
N LYS A 15 -10.33 11.01 13.14
CA LYS A 15 -10.90 9.88 13.88
C LYS A 15 -10.11 8.56 13.70
N ARG A 16 -8.80 8.68 13.49
CA ARG A 16 -7.88 7.55 13.33
C ARG A 16 -7.03 7.46 14.59
N TYR A 17 -7.11 6.34 15.29
CA TYR A 17 -6.50 6.18 16.61
C TYR A 17 -5.65 4.91 16.66
N ALA A 18 -4.62 4.96 17.49
CA ALA A 18 -3.78 3.83 17.86
C ALA A 18 -3.45 3.96 19.35
N LEU A 19 -3.20 2.84 20.03
CA LEU A 19 -2.78 2.86 21.43
C LEU A 19 -1.31 3.28 21.54
N PRO A 20 -0.84 3.75 22.71
CA PRO A 20 0.55 4.20 22.88
C PRO A 20 1.61 3.14 22.53
N ASN A 21 1.28 1.85 22.66
CA ASN A 21 2.17 0.73 22.39
C ASN A 21 1.90 0.05 21.03
N SER A 22 1.08 0.66 20.16
CA SER A 22 0.81 0.12 18.82
C SER A 22 1.97 0.38 17.88
N GLU A 23 2.36 -0.63 17.11
CA GLU A 23 3.34 -0.50 16.04
C GLU A 23 2.66 -0.54 14.67
N ILE A 24 2.94 0.47 13.84
CA ILE A 24 2.34 0.62 12.50
C ILE A 24 3.46 0.51 11.47
N MET A 25 3.47 -0.61 10.75
CA MET A 25 4.41 -0.86 9.66
C MET A 25 3.70 -0.81 8.31
N ILE A 26 4.28 -0.07 7.36
CA ILE A 26 3.91 -0.02 5.94
C ILE A 26 4.99 -0.71 5.11
N HIS A 27 4.58 -1.42 4.06
CA HIS A 27 5.52 -1.97 3.07
C HIS A 27 4.81 -2.12 1.72
N GLN A 28 5.61 -2.16 0.66
CA GLN A 28 5.10 -2.37 -0.70
C GLN A 28 4.43 -3.75 -0.84
N PRO A 29 3.46 -3.92 -1.77
CA PRO A 29 2.84 -5.20 -2.03
C PRO A 29 3.88 -6.29 -2.35
N LEU A 30 3.65 -7.49 -1.81
CA LEU A 30 4.46 -8.66 -2.10
C LEU A 30 3.74 -9.51 -3.14
N GLY A 31 4.50 -10.06 -4.10
CA GLY A 31 4.00 -10.99 -5.09
C GLY A 31 5.14 -11.76 -5.73
N GLY A 32 4.82 -12.96 -6.22
CA GLY A 32 5.71 -13.79 -7.01
C GLY A 32 4.94 -14.34 -8.21
N VAL A 33 5.60 -14.45 -9.36
CA VAL A 33 5.01 -15.03 -10.58
C VAL A 33 6.00 -15.98 -11.24
N GLN A 34 5.48 -17.08 -11.75
CA GLN A 34 6.22 -18.05 -12.56
C GLN A 34 5.30 -18.48 -13.71
N GLY A 35 5.84 -18.67 -14.91
CA GLY A 35 5.05 -19.05 -16.09
C GLY A 35 5.71 -18.62 -17.39
N GLN A 36 4.92 -18.58 -18.47
CA GLN A 36 5.39 -18.04 -19.75
C GLN A 36 5.74 -16.55 -19.60
N ALA A 37 6.65 -16.05 -20.44
CA ALA A 37 7.06 -14.65 -20.41
C ALA A 37 5.86 -13.68 -20.51
N THR A 38 4.84 -14.02 -21.29
CA THR A 38 3.60 -13.25 -21.41
C THR A 38 2.84 -13.15 -20.08
N ASP A 39 2.70 -14.27 -19.37
CA ASP A 39 2.00 -14.30 -18.08
C ASP A 39 2.78 -13.51 -17.02
N ILE A 40 4.11 -13.71 -16.98
CA ILE A 40 5.00 -12.95 -16.09
C ILE A 40 4.81 -11.45 -16.31
N LYS A 41 4.79 -11.00 -17.57
CA LYS A 41 4.56 -9.59 -17.92
C LYS A 41 3.21 -9.09 -17.42
N ILE A 42 2.12 -9.81 -17.71
CA ILE A 42 0.76 -9.42 -17.29
C ILE A 42 0.66 -9.27 -15.77
N HIS A 43 1.21 -10.24 -15.02
CA HIS A 43 1.19 -10.21 -13.56
C HIS A 43 2.06 -9.09 -13.00
N THR A 44 3.23 -8.85 -13.58
CA THR A 44 4.13 -7.75 -13.17
C THR A 44 3.46 -6.39 -13.40
N GLU A 45 2.85 -6.18 -14.55
CA GLU A 45 2.10 -4.94 -14.85
C GLU A 45 0.94 -4.73 -13.86
N ARG A 46 0.23 -5.79 -13.50
CA ARG A 46 -0.84 -5.71 -12.50
C ARG A 46 -0.30 -5.36 -11.12
N LEU A 47 0.82 -5.95 -10.71
CA LEU A 47 1.45 -5.66 -9.42
C LEU A 47 1.90 -4.20 -9.34
N MET A 48 2.50 -3.66 -10.41
CA MET A 48 2.87 -2.26 -10.51
C MET A 48 1.65 -1.34 -10.38
N ARG A 49 0.56 -1.61 -11.13
CA ARG A 49 -0.69 -0.83 -11.02
C ARG A 49 -1.27 -0.87 -9.61
N THR A 50 -1.22 -2.02 -8.94
CA THR A 50 -1.67 -2.14 -7.55
C THR A 50 -0.81 -1.32 -6.61
N LYS A 51 0.52 -1.39 -6.74
CA LYS A 51 1.46 -0.58 -5.94
C LYS A 51 1.18 0.91 -6.11
N ASP A 52 1.06 1.38 -7.34
CA ASP A 52 0.82 2.80 -7.64
C ASP A 52 -0.52 3.28 -7.05
N THR A 53 -1.56 2.46 -7.18
CA THR A 53 -2.89 2.77 -6.62
C THR A 53 -2.85 2.89 -5.11
N LEU A 54 -2.19 1.96 -4.43
CA LEU A 54 -2.08 1.97 -2.97
C LEU A 54 -1.24 3.15 -2.48
N ASN A 55 -0.12 3.44 -3.14
CA ASN A 55 0.74 4.56 -2.77
C ASN A 55 0.03 5.91 -2.94
N ARG A 56 -0.75 6.08 -4.03
CA ARG A 56 -1.55 7.28 -4.23
C ARG A 56 -2.58 7.48 -3.12
N ILE A 57 -3.35 6.45 -2.79
CA ILE A 57 -4.35 6.52 -1.71
C ILE A 57 -3.68 6.79 -0.36
N LEU A 58 -2.54 6.16 -0.09
CA LEU A 58 -1.82 6.36 1.16
C LEU A 58 -1.21 7.77 1.26
N SER A 59 -0.71 8.32 0.16
CA SER A 59 -0.28 9.72 0.05
C SER A 59 -1.44 10.68 0.36
N GLU A 60 -2.58 10.50 -0.30
CA GLU A 60 -3.79 11.31 -0.07
C GLU A 60 -4.26 11.25 1.41
N ASN A 61 -4.28 10.06 2.00
CA ASN A 61 -4.74 9.85 3.38
C ASN A 61 -3.74 10.32 4.44
N SER A 62 -2.43 10.24 4.17
CA SER A 62 -1.38 10.64 5.11
C SER A 62 -1.00 12.12 4.98
N GLY A 63 -1.26 12.75 3.83
CA GLY A 63 -0.78 14.08 3.49
C GLY A 63 0.71 14.14 3.15
N GLN A 64 1.38 12.99 3.02
CA GLN A 64 2.78 12.92 2.58
C GLN A 64 2.87 13.01 1.04
N PRO A 65 3.92 13.62 0.48
CA PRO A 65 4.16 13.58 -0.97
C PRO A 65 4.30 12.14 -1.47
N LEU A 66 3.80 11.85 -2.67
CA LEU A 66 3.85 10.49 -3.26
C LEU A 66 5.27 9.94 -3.33
N GLU A 67 6.26 10.79 -3.61
CA GLU A 67 7.69 10.42 -3.68
C GLU A 67 8.23 9.87 -2.35
N LYS A 68 7.59 10.20 -1.22
CA LYS A 68 7.98 9.74 0.12
C LYS A 68 7.26 8.45 0.53
N VAL A 69 6.18 8.07 -0.16
CA VAL A 69 5.33 6.90 0.15
C VAL A 69 5.83 5.67 -0.60
#